data_AF-A0A3L7NV69-F1
#
_entry.id   AF-A0A3L7NV69-F1
#
_cell.length_a   1.000
_cell.length_b   1.000
_cell.length_c   1.000
_cell.angle_alpha   90.00
_cell.angle_beta   90.00
_cell.angle_gamma   90.00
#
_symmetry.space_group_name_H-M   'P 1'
#
loop_
_entity.id
_entity.type
_entity.pdbx_description
1 polymer ?
#
loop_
_entity_poly.entity_id
_entity_poly.type
_entity_poly.pdbx_seq_one_letter_code
_entity_poly.pdbx_strand_id
1 'polypeptide(L)'
;MNDGCVGWGEGLPRTYVTGESIQSVWRHLEATDFSQLRDARFTNADDAARQMDSFSLANVTPDDGVLVRECFGNTVRCALELSVLDAACRQEQCSLGNLIQRLSEAKEIVQSSDEVFYSGAVTSQSPRQQIVSALKMRLFGFRTVKVKVGTEGIDDVACLRRVRRIVGRKVDLRLDANEAWRCEDVASRMEPLLKFRPT
;
A
#
# COMPACT_ATOMS: atom_id res chain seq x y z
N MET A 1 -4.27 3.62 -28.48
CA MET A 1 -3.26 4.67 -28.80
C MET A 1 -2.14 3.98 -29.58
N ASN A 2 -1.66 4.55 -30.69
CA ASN A 2 -0.64 3.93 -31.57
C ASN A 2 0.62 4.82 -31.70
N ASP A 3 0.88 5.67 -30.71
CA ASP A 3 1.95 6.67 -30.71
C ASP A 3 3.30 6.14 -30.19
N GLY A 4 3.35 4.87 -29.79
CA GLY A 4 4.54 4.23 -29.24
C GLY A 4 4.80 4.53 -27.76
N CYS A 5 3.86 5.15 -27.04
CA CYS A 5 3.98 5.35 -25.61
C CYS A 5 4.03 4.01 -24.86
N VAL A 6 4.99 3.89 -23.94
CA VAL A 6 5.17 2.73 -23.07
C VAL A 6 4.88 3.15 -21.64
N GLY A 7 4.14 2.32 -20.90
CA GLY A 7 3.83 2.51 -19.49
C GLY A 7 4.39 1.38 -18.62
N TRP A 8 4.61 1.69 -17.35
CA TRP A 8 5.19 0.79 -16.36
C TRP A 8 4.22 0.63 -15.19
N GLY A 9 4.11 -0.60 -14.70
CA GLY A 9 3.33 -0.92 -13.51
C GLY A 9 4.02 -2.02 -12.70
N GLU A 10 3.76 -2.04 -11.40
CA GLU A 10 4.33 -2.99 -10.47
C GLU A 10 3.22 -3.60 -9.61
N GLY A 11 3.28 -4.91 -9.40
CA GLY A 11 2.44 -5.64 -8.48
C GLY A 11 3.32 -6.45 -7.53
N LEU A 12 3.04 -6.36 -6.23
CA LEU A 12 3.84 -7.00 -5.20
C LEU A 12 3.02 -8.03 -4.41
N PRO A 13 2.98 -9.31 -4.84
CA PRO A 13 2.09 -10.31 -4.26
C PRO A 13 2.51 -10.66 -2.84
N ARG A 14 1.53 -10.88 -1.97
CA ARG A 14 1.72 -11.28 -0.57
C ARG A 14 0.65 -12.29 -0.18
N THR A 15 1.04 -13.53 0.05
CA THR A 15 0.11 -14.61 0.41
C THR A 15 -0.69 -14.31 1.69
N TYR A 16 -0.07 -13.62 2.65
CA TYR A 16 -0.71 -13.22 3.90
C TYR A 16 -1.50 -11.90 3.82
N VAL A 17 -1.50 -11.18 2.69
CA VAL A 17 -2.26 -9.93 2.50
C VAL A 17 -3.34 -10.07 1.43
N THR A 18 -2.99 -10.55 0.23
CA THR A 18 -3.94 -10.70 -0.89
C THR A 18 -4.23 -12.15 -1.23
N GLY A 19 -3.56 -13.11 -0.58
CA GLY A 19 -3.64 -14.52 -0.98
C GLY A 19 -2.86 -14.82 -2.26
N GLU A 20 -2.10 -13.88 -2.80
CA GLU A 20 -1.36 -14.07 -4.05
C GLU A 20 0.11 -14.42 -3.81
N SER A 21 0.62 -15.33 -4.63
CA SER A 21 2.04 -15.59 -4.82
C SER A 21 2.50 -15.05 -6.16
N ILE A 22 3.81 -15.13 -6.44
CA ILE A 22 4.33 -14.83 -7.77
C ILE A 22 3.71 -15.80 -8.79
N GLN A 23 3.55 -17.07 -8.43
CA GLN A 23 3.00 -18.12 -9.29
C GLN A 23 1.53 -17.90 -9.61
N SER A 24 0.71 -17.51 -8.62
CA SER A 24 -0.71 -17.21 -8.88
C SER A 24 -0.87 -15.96 -9.76
N VAL A 25 -0.02 -14.95 -9.59
CA VAL A 25 0.02 -13.77 -10.48
C VAL A 25 0.34 -14.16 -11.93
N TRP A 26 1.35 -15.02 -12.14
CA TRP A 26 1.65 -15.51 -13.50
C TRP A 26 0.49 -16.28 -14.11
N ARG A 27 -0.18 -17.14 -13.31
CA ARG A 27 -1.36 -17.86 -13.79
C ARG A 27 -2.49 -16.91 -14.19
N HIS A 28 -2.73 -15.83 -13.44
CA HIS A 28 -3.68 -14.81 -13.87
C HIS A 28 -3.28 -14.20 -15.21
N LEU A 29 -2.02 -13.83 -15.40
CA LEU A 29 -1.54 -13.27 -16.67
C LEU A 29 -1.69 -14.26 -17.82
N GLU A 30 -1.32 -15.53 -17.64
CA GLU A 30 -1.39 -16.54 -18.69
C GLU A 30 -2.83 -16.92 -19.07
N ALA A 31 -3.73 -16.96 -18.08
CA ALA A 31 -5.12 -17.36 -18.29
C ALA A 31 -6.03 -16.21 -18.75
N THR A 32 -5.62 -14.95 -18.55
CA THR A 32 -6.45 -13.79 -18.90
C THR A 32 -6.42 -13.55 -20.40
N ASP A 33 -7.60 -13.42 -21.01
CA ASP A 33 -7.72 -12.95 -22.38
C ASP A 33 -7.58 -11.41 -22.43
N PHE A 34 -6.48 -10.95 -23.03
CA PHE A 34 -6.19 -9.53 -23.22
C PHE A 34 -6.72 -8.97 -24.54
N SER A 35 -7.47 -9.73 -25.33
CA SER A 35 -8.05 -9.26 -26.60
C SER A 35 -8.80 -7.93 -26.44
N GLN A 36 -9.62 -7.81 -25.40
CA GLN A 36 -10.37 -6.59 -25.09
C GLN A 36 -9.44 -5.38 -24.88
N LEU A 37 -8.35 -5.53 -24.13
CA LEU A 37 -7.40 -4.44 -23.89
C LEU A 37 -6.51 -4.14 -25.09
N ARG A 38 -6.08 -5.18 -25.82
CA ARG A 38 -5.27 -5.05 -27.03
C ARG A 38 -6.01 -4.31 -28.13
N ASP A 39 -7.29 -4.64 -28.31
CA ASP A 39 -8.11 -4.12 -29.41
C ASP A 39 -8.84 -2.83 -29.00
N ALA A 40 -8.79 -2.45 -27.71
CA ALA A 40 -9.33 -1.20 -27.19
C ALA A 40 -8.62 0.02 -27.80
N ARG A 41 -9.41 1.07 -28.05
CA ARG A 41 -8.90 2.39 -28.44
C ARG A 41 -9.26 3.39 -27.36
N PHE A 42 -8.24 3.85 -26.64
CA PHE A 42 -8.34 4.99 -25.73
C PHE A 42 -8.18 6.29 -26.52
N THR A 43 -9.08 7.25 -26.34
CA THR A 43 -8.91 8.61 -26.90
C THR A 43 -8.22 9.55 -25.92
N ASN A 44 -8.28 9.23 -24.63
CA ASN A 44 -7.71 9.99 -23.53
C ASN A 44 -7.44 9.06 -22.32
N ALA A 45 -6.80 9.57 -21.27
CA ALA A 45 -6.48 8.84 -20.06
C ALA A 45 -7.74 8.45 -19.24
N ASP A 46 -8.79 9.26 -19.28
CA ASP A 46 -10.08 8.98 -18.64
C ASP A 46 -10.79 7.77 -19.29
N ASP A 47 -10.68 7.59 -20.61
CA ASP A 47 -11.15 6.40 -21.33
C ASP A 47 -10.35 5.17 -20.93
N ALA A 48 -9.03 5.31 -20.81
CA ALA A 48 -8.16 4.22 -20.37
C ALA A 48 -8.53 3.76 -18.95
N ALA A 49 -8.79 4.70 -18.04
CA ALA A 49 -9.25 4.40 -16.69
C ALA A 49 -10.59 3.65 -16.69
N ARG A 50 -11.58 4.11 -17.46
CA ARG A 50 -12.88 3.43 -17.58
C ARG A 50 -12.77 2.04 -18.21
N GLN A 51 -11.91 1.87 -19.20
CA GLN A 51 -11.69 0.56 -19.80
C GLN A 51 -11.02 -0.39 -18.82
N MET A 52 -10.03 0.09 -18.06
CA MET A 52 -9.44 -0.69 -16.98
C MET A 52 -10.51 -1.06 -15.96
N ASP A 53 -11.33 -0.13 -15.45
CA ASP A 53 -12.42 -0.41 -14.51
C ASP A 53 -13.35 -1.55 -14.99
N SER A 54 -13.69 -1.57 -16.27
CA SER A 54 -14.51 -2.64 -16.87
C SER A 54 -13.78 -3.97 -17.13
N PHE A 55 -12.44 -3.98 -17.12
CA PHE A 55 -11.65 -5.15 -17.47
C PHE A 55 -11.63 -6.19 -16.35
N SER A 56 -12.00 -7.43 -16.66
CA SER A 56 -11.99 -8.54 -15.72
C SER A 56 -10.84 -9.49 -15.99
N LEU A 57 -10.14 -9.87 -14.93
CA LEU A 57 -9.09 -10.87 -14.99
C LEU A 57 -9.69 -12.28 -14.99
N ALA A 58 -8.97 -13.24 -15.55
CA ALA A 58 -9.34 -14.64 -15.42
C ALA A 58 -9.28 -15.08 -13.95
N ASN A 59 -10.26 -15.89 -13.54
CA ASN A 59 -10.21 -16.59 -12.27
C ASN A 59 -9.18 -17.72 -12.35
N VAL A 60 -8.28 -17.79 -11.38
CA VAL A 60 -7.29 -18.87 -11.26
C VAL A 60 -7.37 -19.51 -9.89
N THR A 61 -6.89 -20.74 -9.78
CA THR A 61 -6.82 -21.42 -8.49
C THR A 61 -5.75 -20.76 -7.61
N PRO A 62 -5.96 -20.62 -6.29
CA PRO A 62 -4.86 -20.24 -5.38
C PRO A 62 -3.79 -21.32 -5.31
N ASP A 63 -2.62 -21.00 -4.75
CA ASP A 63 -1.63 -22.02 -4.40
C ASP A 63 -2.12 -22.86 -3.21
N ASP A 64 -1.63 -24.10 -3.10
CA ASP A 64 -2.00 -25.01 -2.00
C ASP A 64 -1.69 -24.40 -0.63
N GLY A 65 -2.68 -24.47 0.27
CA GLY A 65 -2.55 -23.94 1.64
C GLY A 65 -2.64 -22.42 1.75
N VAL A 66 -2.89 -21.70 0.65
CA VAL A 66 -3.13 -20.25 0.70
C VAL A 66 -4.62 -19.97 0.90
N LEU A 67 -4.92 -19.15 1.89
CA LEU A 67 -6.28 -18.65 2.12
C LEU A 67 -6.61 -17.59 1.07
N VAL A 68 -7.65 -17.86 0.28
CA VAL A 68 -8.18 -16.87 -0.68
C VAL A 68 -8.81 -15.72 0.10
N ARG A 69 -8.49 -14.49 -0.30
CA ARG A 69 -9.13 -13.27 0.20
C ARG A 69 -9.95 -12.64 -0.92
N GLU A 70 -10.88 -11.76 -0.54
CA GLU A 70 -11.72 -11.02 -1.51
C GLU A 70 -10.91 -10.18 -2.50
N CYS A 71 -9.68 -9.82 -2.13
CA CYS A 71 -8.72 -9.08 -2.96
C CYS A 71 -7.77 -9.97 -3.78
N PHE A 72 -8.06 -11.27 -3.91
CA PHE A 72 -7.26 -12.17 -4.74
C PHE A 72 -7.34 -11.74 -6.22
N GLY A 73 -6.19 -11.53 -6.86
CA GLY A 73 -6.07 -10.93 -8.19
C GLY A 73 -5.75 -9.43 -8.19
N ASN A 74 -5.80 -8.75 -7.04
CA ASN A 74 -5.54 -7.32 -6.97
C ASN A 74 -4.08 -6.96 -7.30
N THR A 75 -3.12 -7.87 -7.10
CA THR A 75 -1.72 -7.61 -7.44
C THR A 75 -1.53 -7.47 -8.94
N VAL A 76 -2.03 -8.44 -9.71
CA VAL A 76 -1.93 -8.41 -11.18
C VAL A 76 -2.78 -7.26 -11.74
N ARG A 77 -3.96 -7.00 -11.16
CA ARG A 77 -4.80 -5.85 -11.49
C ARG A 77 -4.02 -4.54 -11.36
N CYS A 78 -3.37 -4.34 -10.21
CA CYS A 78 -2.58 -3.15 -9.91
C CYS A 78 -1.43 -2.96 -10.92
N ALA A 79 -0.67 -4.02 -11.22
CA ALA A 79 0.42 -3.96 -12.19
C ALA A 79 -0.07 -3.56 -13.60
N LEU A 80 -1.17 -4.17 -14.07
CA LEU A 80 -1.74 -3.88 -15.38
C LEU A 80 -2.32 -2.47 -15.45
N GLU A 81 -3.13 -2.09 -14.46
CA GLU A 81 -3.79 -0.78 -14.42
C GLU A 81 -2.77 0.36 -14.36
N LEU A 82 -1.74 0.25 -13.51
CA LEU A 82 -0.65 1.22 -13.48
C LEU A 82 0.05 1.32 -14.84
N SER A 83 0.34 0.19 -15.50
CA SER A 83 1.03 0.21 -16.80
C SER A 83 0.20 0.87 -17.91
N VAL A 84 -1.11 0.63 -17.96
CA VAL A 84 -1.99 1.20 -18.98
C VAL A 84 -2.21 2.69 -18.71
N LEU A 85 -2.46 3.07 -17.46
CA LEU A 85 -2.67 4.47 -17.09
C LEU A 85 -1.40 5.31 -17.24
N ASP A 86 -0.23 4.75 -16.91
CA ASP A 86 1.06 5.42 -17.10
C ASP A 86 1.34 5.68 -18.60
N ALA A 87 1.04 4.72 -19.49
CA ALA A 87 1.15 4.92 -20.93
C ALA A 87 0.19 6.02 -21.43
N ALA A 88 -1.07 5.99 -20.99
CA ALA A 88 -2.10 6.95 -21.40
C ALA A 88 -1.81 8.37 -20.91
N CYS A 89 -1.39 8.52 -19.65
CA CYS A 89 -0.99 9.82 -19.08
C CYS A 89 0.25 10.39 -19.79
N ARG A 90 1.22 9.56 -20.18
CA ARG A 90 2.38 10.01 -20.95
C ARG A 90 2.00 10.54 -22.33
N GLN A 91 1.09 9.87 -23.04
CA GLN A 91 0.58 10.38 -24.31
C GLN A 91 -0.01 11.78 -24.14
N GLU A 92 -0.81 11.99 -23.09
CA GLU A 92 -1.44 13.28 -22.81
C GLU A 92 -0.52 14.32 -22.18
N GLN A 93 0.72 13.95 -21.87
CA GLN A 93 1.64 14.79 -21.12
C GLN A 93 1.05 15.26 -19.78
N CYS A 94 0.27 14.39 -19.13
CA CYS A 94 -0.33 14.65 -17.82
C CYS A 94 0.22 13.68 -16.75
N SER A 95 0.10 14.05 -15.48
CA SER A 95 0.42 13.13 -14.39
C SER A 95 -0.78 12.27 -14.02
N LEU A 96 -0.56 11.09 -13.41
CA LEU A 96 -1.63 10.31 -12.78
C LEU A 96 -2.41 11.14 -11.75
N GLY A 97 -1.73 12.05 -11.04
CA GLY A 97 -2.40 13.00 -10.13
C GLY A 97 -3.38 13.93 -10.85
N ASN A 98 -3.07 14.39 -12.06
CA ASN A 98 -4.01 15.17 -12.88
C ASN A 98 -5.19 14.31 -13.33
N LEU A 99 -4.96 13.06 -13.72
CA LEU A 99 -6.05 12.12 -14.05
C LEU A 99 -6.98 11.92 -12.84
N ILE A 100 -6.44 11.62 -11.66
CA ILE A 100 -7.24 11.42 -10.44
C ILE A 100 -8.10 12.66 -10.11
N GLN A 101 -7.58 13.88 -10.33
CA GLN A 101 -8.36 15.10 -10.12
C GLN A 101 -9.55 15.27 -11.10
N ARG A 102 -9.50 14.62 -12.27
CA ARG A 102 -10.60 14.65 -13.26
C ARG A 102 -11.70 13.64 -12.94
N LEU A 103 -11.38 12.56 -12.24
CA LEU A 103 -12.34 11.50 -11.88
C LEU A 103 -13.43 12.04 -10.94
N SER A 104 -14.70 11.84 -11.33
CA SER A 104 -15.86 12.26 -10.56
C SER A 104 -15.91 11.66 -9.15
N GLU A 105 -15.50 10.40 -9.04
CA GLU A 105 -15.50 9.55 -7.86
C GLU A 105 -14.49 10.03 -6.83
N ALA A 106 -13.41 10.69 -7.28
CA ALA A 106 -12.37 11.21 -6.41
C ALA A 106 -12.68 12.60 -5.84
N LYS A 107 -13.69 13.32 -6.35
CA LYS A 107 -13.93 14.74 -6.03
C LYS A 107 -14.09 15.03 -4.53
N GLU A 108 -14.68 14.10 -3.77
CA GLU A 108 -14.93 14.30 -2.33
C GLU A 108 -13.69 14.06 -1.46
N ILE A 109 -12.70 13.30 -1.97
CA ILE A 109 -11.52 12.88 -1.21
C ILE A 109 -10.21 13.45 -1.73
N VAL A 110 -10.19 13.94 -2.98
CA VAL A 110 -8.98 14.45 -3.61
C VAL A 110 -8.60 15.80 -2.99
N GLN A 111 -7.36 15.88 -2.52
CA GLN A 111 -6.76 17.12 -2.05
C GLN A 111 -5.40 17.26 -2.71
N SER A 112 -5.22 18.35 -3.46
CA SER A 112 -3.92 18.66 -4.05
C SER A 112 -2.97 19.16 -2.97
N SER A 113 -1.74 18.66 -2.97
CA SER A 113 -0.67 19.14 -2.11
C SER A 113 0.63 19.14 -2.88
N ASP A 114 1.37 20.24 -2.80
CA ASP A 114 2.70 20.36 -3.41
C ASP A 114 3.77 19.61 -2.58
N GLU A 115 3.43 19.22 -1.36
CA GLU A 115 4.30 18.50 -0.45
C GLU A 115 3.63 17.24 0.10
N VAL A 116 4.41 16.17 0.24
CA VAL A 116 3.99 14.96 0.93
C VAL A 116 4.94 14.66 2.09
N PHE A 117 4.39 14.29 3.23
CA PHE A 117 5.16 13.93 4.41
C PHE A 117 5.24 12.42 4.55
N TYR A 118 6.45 11.88 4.49
CA TYR A 118 6.69 10.47 4.75
C TYR A 118 6.75 10.22 6.26
N SER A 119 6.23 9.06 6.67
CA SER A 119 6.43 8.56 8.03
C SER A 119 7.62 7.61 8.09
N GLY A 120 8.38 7.71 9.17
CA GLY A 120 9.40 6.74 9.50
C GLY A 120 8.80 5.44 10.00
N ALA A 121 9.51 4.31 9.92
CA ALA A 121 9.03 3.03 10.43
C ALA A 121 10.03 2.38 11.40
N VAL A 122 9.52 1.94 12.55
CA VAL A 122 10.23 1.10 13.53
C VAL A 122 9.55 -0.27 13.56
N THR A 123 10.10 -1.20 12.78
CA THR A 123 9.53 -2.55 12.58
C THR A 123 10.32 -3.65 13.28
N SER A 124 11.51 -3.33 13.82
CA SER A 124 12.38 -4.33 14.44
C SER A 124 11.86 -4.82 15.79
N GLN A 125 12.07 -6.10 16.04
CA GLN A 125 11.72 -6.80 17.27
C GLN A 125 12.83 -6.70 18.34
N SER A 126 14.07 -6.37 17.97
CA SER A 126 15.17 -6.34 18.96
C SER A 126 15.35 -4.97 19.60
N PRO A 127 15.65 -4.92 20.93
CA PRO A 127 15.91 -3.68 21.66
C PRO A 127 16.90 -2.72 21.00
N ARG A 128 18.05 -3.26 20.54
CA ARG A 128 19.13 -2.44 19.98
C ARG A 128 18.72 -1.85 18.64
N GLN A 129 18.09 -2.63 17.78
CA GLN A 129 17.65 -2.16 16.47
C GLN A 129 16.50 -1.15 16.59
N GLN A 130 15.59 -1.30 17.57
CA GLN A 130 14.57 -0.29 17.85
C GLN A 130 15.18 1.07 18.21
N ILE A 131 16.23 1.07 19.05
CA ILE A 131 16.98 2.29 19.41
C ILE A 131 17.63 2.90 18.17
N VAL A 132 18.32 2.09 17.37
CA VAL A 132 18.98 2.55 16.14
C VAL A 132 17.98 3.13 15.15
N SER A 133 16.84 2.47 14.92
CA SER A 133 15.79 2.97 14.04
C SER A 133 15.20 4.28 14.56
N ALA A 134 14.89 4.38 15.86
CA ALA A 134 14.38 5.62 16.45
C ALA A 134 15.40 6.78 16.36
N LEU A 135 16.70 6.51 16.55
CA LEU A 135 17.76 7.50 16.37
C LEU A 135 17.82 7.99 14.92
N LYS A 136 17.74 7.07 13.95
CA LYS A 136 17.64 7.44 12.53
C LYS A 136 16.43 8.31 12.27
N MET A 137 15.24 7.95 12.78
CA MET A 137 14.03 8.75 12.56
C MET A 137 14.17 10.18 13.08
N ARG A 138 14.79 10.34 14.26
CA ARG A 138 15.09 11.66 14.81
C ARG A 138 16.14 12.42 14.00
N LEU A 139 17.22 11.75 13.59
CA LEU A 139 18.31 12.37 12.82
C LEU A 139 17.84 12.86 11.45
N PHE A 140 16.99 12.08 10.77
CA PHE A 140 16.41 12.44 9.48
C PHE A 140 15.21 13.41 9.59
N GLY A 141 14.82 13.82 10.80
CA GLY A 141 13.80 14.84 10.99
C GLY A 141 12.35 14.38 10.73
N PHE A 142 12.05 13.08 10.84
CA PHE A 142 10.69 12.58 10.66
C PHE A 142 9.74 13.14 11.72
N ARG A 143 8.63 13.73 11.26
CA ARG A 143 7.58 14.28 12.13
C ARG A 143 6.62 13.19 12.63
N THR A 144 6.50 12.09 11.90
CA THR A 144 5.65 10.96 12.22
C THR A 144 6.44 9.66 12.12
N VAL A 145 6.25 8.77 13.08
CA VAL A 145 6.89 7.46 13.12
C VAL A 145 5.85 6.38 13.40
N LYS A 146 5.77 5.40 12.50
CA LYS A 146 4.98 4.18 12.62
C LYS A 146 5.77 3.14 13.43
N VAL A 147 5.18 2.62 14.50
CA VAL A 147 5.78 1.61 15.39
C VAL A 147 4.99 0.33 15.29
N LYS A 148 5.66 -0.78 14.94
CA LYS A 148 5.04 -2.11 14.94
C LYS A 148 4.82 -2.58 16.39
N VAL A 149 3.60 -3.02 16.69
CA VAL A 149 3.16 -3.53 18.00
C VAL A 149 2.48 -4.90 17.83
N GLY A 150 2.09 -5.55 18.93
CA GLY A 150 1.37 -6.83 18.88
C GLY A 150 2.21 -8.01 18.39
N THR A 151 3.53 -7.84 18.33
CA THR A 151 4.44 -8.94 17.97
C THR A 151 4.62 -9.87 19.17
N GLU A 152 4.42 -11.17 18.97
CA GLU A 152 4.63 -12.18 20.00
C GLU A 152 6.04 -12.10 20.62
N GLY A 153 6.12 -12.20 21.95
CA GLY A 153 7.37 -12.11 22.69
C GLY A 153 7.95 -10.70 22.85
N ILE A 154 7.32 -9.66 22.30
CA ILE A 154 7.76 -8.27 22.42
C ILE A 154 6.88 -7.50 23.41
N ASP A 155 7.52 -6.87 24.40
CA ASP A 155 6.86 -5.90 25.27
C ASP A 155 6.70 -4.55 24.54
N ASP A 156 5.47 -4.30 24.06
CA ASP A 156 5.08 -3.07 23.36
C ASP A 156 5.27 -1.81 24.24
N VAL A 157 5.06 -1.92 25.55
CA VAL A 157 5.29 -0.82 26.51
C VAL A 157 6.77 -0.48 26.57
N ALA A 158 7.64 -1.49 26.63
CA ALA A 158 9.09 -1.28 26.59
C ALA A 158 9.57 -0.75 25.23
N CYS A 159 9.01 -1.23 24.12
CA CYS A 159 9.26 -0.72 22.77
C CYS A 159 8.94 0.78 22.70
N LEU A 160 7.70 1.16 22.98
CA LEU A 160 7.25 2.55 22.89
C LEU A 160 7.97 3.47 23.87
N ARG A 161 8.30 3.00 25.08
CA ARG A 161 9.12 3.77 26.03
C ARG A 161 10.47 4.16 25.43
N ARG A 162 11.16 3.21 24.77
CA ARG A 162 12.47 3.47 24.13
C ARG A 162 12.33 4.42 22.95
N VAL A 163 11.39 4.13 22.04
CA VAL A 163 11.15 4.96 20.86
C VAL A 163 10.81 6.39 21.29
N ARG A 164 9.83 6.56 22.18
CA ARG A 164 9.40 7.88 22.68
C ARG A 164 10.51 8.66 23.37
N ARG A 165 11.38 7.99 24.14
CA ARG A 165 12.54 8.63 24.78
C ARG A 165 13.50 9.23 23.75
N ILE A 166 13.65 8.58 22.60
CA ILE A 166 14.60 8.99 21.56
C ILE A 166 14.00 10.05 20.65
N VAL A 167 12.82 9.80 20.07
CA VAL A 167 12.20 10.71 19.09
C VAL A 167 11.60 11.96 19.73
N GLY A 168 11.33 11.92 21.04
CA GLY A 168 10.78 13.04 21.79
C GLY A 168 9.25 13.14 21.69
N ARG A 169 8.65 14.09 22.41
CA ARG A 169 7.19 14.24 22.53
C ARG A 169 6.51 14.92 21.34
N LYS A 170 7.27 15.60 20.47
CA LYS A 170 6.75 16.36 19.32
C LYS A 170 6.56 15.50 18.06
N VAL A 171 7.05 14.26 18.06
CA VAL A 171 6.90 13.32 16.94
C VAL A 171 5.64 12.51 17.13
N ASP A 172 4.80 12.44 16.11
CA ASP A 172 3.57 11.63 16.12
C ASP A 172 3.93 10.14 16.06
N LEU A 173 3.32 9.33 16.91
CA LEU A 173 3.56 7.89 16.94
C LEU A 173 2.30 7.15 16.51
N ARG A 174 2.33 6.56 15.31
CA ARG A 174 1.25 5.70 14.82
C ARG A 174 1.57 4.25 15.17
N LEU A 175 0.60 3.51 15.68
CA LEU A 175 0.79 2.10 16.05
C LEU A 175 0.26 1.19 14.95
N ASP A 176 0.99 0.12 14.67
CA ASP A 176 0.59 -0.89 13.68
C ASP A 176 0.72 -2.29 14.25
N ALA A 177 -0.43 -2.91 14.53
CA ALA A 177 -0.51 -4.27 15.02
C ALA A 177 -0.53 -5.33 13.89
N ASN A 178 -0.71 -4.94 12.62
CA ASN A 178 -0.87 -5.85 11.47
C ASN A 178 -1.79 -7.05 11.78
N GLU A 179 -3.04 -6.78 12.16
CA GLU A 179 -4.07 -7.78 12.50
C GLU A 179 -3.74 -8.68 13.72
N ALA A 180 -2.65 -8.41 14.48
CA ALA A 180 -2.28 -9.24 15.63
C ALA A 180 -3.21 -9.13 16.86
N TRP A 181 -4.08 -8.11 16.90
CA TRP A 181 -5.06 -7.93 17.97
C TRP A 181 -6.46 -8.24 17.44
N ARG A 182 -7.21 -9.03 18.20
CA ARG A 182 -8.64 -9.22 17.95
C ARG A 182 -9.42 -7.96 18.33
N CYS A 183 -10.55 -7.72 17.68
CA CYS A 183 -11.42 -6.56 17.95
C CYS A 183 -11.76 -6.41 19.44
N GLU A 184 -12.03 -7.52 20.14
CA GLU A 184 -12.35 -7.58 21.57
C GLU A 184 -11.17 -7.18 22.47
N ASP A 185 -9.93 -7.39 22.01
CA ASP A 185 -8.71 -7.14 22.77
C ASP A 185 -8.13 -5.73 22.51
N VAL A 186 -8.55 -5.03 21.46
CA VAL A 186 -7.92 -3.77 21.03
C VAL A 186 -7.87 -2.75 22.17
N ALA A 187 -8.96 -2.57 22.91
CA ALA A 187 -9.03 -1.60 23.99
C ALA A 187 -8.02 -1.91 25.11
N SER A 188 -7.97 -3.16 25.57
CA SER A 188 -7.08 -3.59 26.65
C SER A 188 -5.60 -3.59 26.23
N ARG A 189 -5.30 -3.91 24.97
CA ARG A 189 -3.95 -3.83 24.39
C ARG A 189 -3.48 -2.39 24.22
N MET A 190 -4.39 -1.47 23.86
CA MET A 190 -4.08 -0.05 23.64
C MET A 190 -3.89 0.74 24.94
N GLU A 191 -4.70 0.49 25.96
CA GLU A 191 -4.70 1.23 27.23
C GLU A 191 -3.29 1.47 27.82
N PRO A 192 -2.41 0.46 28.00
CA PRO A 192 -1.07 0.68 28.57
C PRO A 192 -0.14 1.51 27.66
N LEU A 193 -0.48 1.67 26.39
CA LEU A 193 0.30 2.39 25.38
C LEU A 193 -0.09 3.87 25.28
N LEU A 194 -1.31 4.23 25.68
CA LEU A 194 -1.85 5.60 25.58
C LEU A 194 -0.98 6.65 26.30
N LYS A 195 -0.30 6.26 27.38
CA LYS A 195 0.64 7.14 28.10
C LYS A 195 1.80 7.65 27.24
N PHE A 196 2.11 6.97 26.14
CA PHE A 196 3.12 7.40 25.16
C PHE A 196 2.56 8.34 24.09
N ARG A 197 1.27 8.69 24.16
CA ARG A 197 0.56 9.58 23.24
C ARG A 197 0.71 9.13 21.78
N PRO A 198 0.28 7.91 21.44
CA PRO A 198 0.11 7.54 20.04
C PRO A 198 -1.00 8.38 19.40
N THR A 199 -0.92 8.56 18.09
CA THR A 199 -1.88 9.29 17.25
C THR A 199 -2.50 8.39 16.21
#